data_AF-A0A7X7QJD0-F1
#
_entry.id   AF-A0A7X7QJD0-F1
#
_cell.length_a   1.000
_cell.length_b   1.000
_cell.length_c   1.000
_cell.angle_alpha   90.00
_cell.angle_beta   90.00
_cell.angle_gamma   90.00
#
_symmetry.space_group_name_H-M   'P 1'
#
loop_
_entity.id
_entity.type
_entity.pdbx_description
1 polymer ?
#
loop_
_entity_poly.entity_id
_entity_poly.type
_entity_poly.pdbx_seq_one_letter_code
_entity_poly.pdbx_strand_id
1 'polypeptide(L)' 'TGAGDSFAGGMMGYLAEKDCHNPKTLKEALAYGTLTASFTVEDFSLDRLQAIGRKDLDRRMEEYRKMLSF' A
#
# COMPACT_ATOMS: atom_id res chain seq x y z
N THR A 1 7.42 9.57 -10.66
CA THR A 1 6.13 9.46 -11.38
C THR A 1 5.63 8.03 -11.25
N GLY A 2 4.32 7.78 -11.20
CA GLY A 2 3.76 6.42 -11.02
C GLY A 2 3.06 6.15 -9.68
N ALA A 3 2.96 7.14 -8.78
CA ALA A 3 2.31 6.96 -7.49
C ALA A 3 0.83 6.54 -7.61
N GLY A 4 0.11 7.03 -8.63
CA GLY A 4 -1.28 6.64 -8.90
C GLY A 4 -1.42 5.18 -9.34
N ASP A 5 -0.52 4.72 -10.22
CA ASP A 5 -0.53 3.33 -10.69
C ASP A 5 -0.14 2.37 -9.57
N SER A 6 0.85 2.74 -8.75
CA SER A 6 1.22 1.99 -7.54
C SER A 6 0.10 1.94 -6.51
N PHE A 7 -0.66 3.04 -6.35
CA PHE A 7 -1.84 3.05 -5.49
C PHE A 7 -2.89 2.06 -5.99
N ALA A 8 -3.24 2.14 -7.28
CA ALA A 8 -4.22 1.24 -7.89
C ALA A 8 -3.77 -0.22 -7.80
N GLY A 9 -2.50 -0.50 -8.11
CA GLY A 9 -1.92 -1.83 -8.01
C GLY A 9 -1.94 -2.40 -6.58
N GLY A 10 -1.54 -1.61 -5.58
CA GLY A 10 -1.55 -2.02 -4.17
C GLY A 10 -2.96 -2.27 -3.65
N MET A 11 -3.93 -1.42 -4.01
CA MET A 11 -5.33 -1.58 -3.64
C MET A 11 -5.94 -2.84 -4.28
N MET A 12 -5.79 -2.98 -5.60
CA MET A 12 -6.35 -4.12 -6.34
C MET A 12 -5.69 -5.44 -5.93
N GLY A 13 -4.39 -5.44 -5.67
CA GLY A 13 -3.66 -6.61 -5.15
C GLY A 13 -4.20 -7.06 -3.79
N TYR A 14 -4.49 -6.13 -2.88
CA TYR A 14 -5.07 -6.49 -1.58
C TYR A 14 -6.49 -7.05 -1.71
N LEU A 15 -7.33 -6.46 -2.58
CA LEU A 15 -8.69 -6.98 -2.83
C LEU A 15 -8.64 -8.39 -3.43
N ALA A 16 -7.75 -8.63 -4.39
CA ALA A 16 -7.56 -9.94 -5.00
C ALA A 16 -7.05 -10.99 -3.98
N GLU A 17 -6.16 -10.62 -3.05
CA GLU A 17 -5.69 -11.51 -1.98
C GLU A 17 -6.82 -11.90 -1.02
N LYS A 18 -7.69 -10.95 -0.67
CA LYS A 18 -8.75 -11.17 0.33
C LYS A 18 -10.02 -11.79 -0.23
N ASP A 19 -10.23 -11.74 -1.54
CA ASP A 19 -11.45 -12.19 -2.22
C ASP A 19 -12.73 -11.70 -1.51
N CYS A 20 -12.70 -10.46 -1.02
CA CYS A 20 -13.76 -9.90 -0.21
C CYS A 20 -13.86 -8.40 -0.43
N HIS A 21 -15.09 -7.90 -0.64
CA HIS A 21 -15.34 -6.51 -1.04
C HIS A 21 -16.21 -5.74 -0.03
N ASN A 22 -16.21 -6.18 1.24
CA ASN A 22 -16.96 -5.50 2.27
C ASN A 22 -16.31 -4.13 2.63
N PRO A 23 -17.03 -3.21 3.31
CA PRO A 23 -16.51 -1.88 3.63
C PRO A 23 -15.22 -1.88 4.46
N LYS A 24 -15.00 -2.88 5.32
CA LYS A 24 -13.77 -3.01 6.09
C LYS A 24 -12.60 -3.37 5.17
N THR A 25 -12.77 -4.39 4.32
CA THR A 25 -11.74 -4.80 3.37
C THR A 25 -11.41 -3.70 2.36
N LEU A 26 -12.40 -2.92 1.94
CA LEU A 26 -12.19 -1.78 1.05
C LEU A 26 -11.35 -0.68 1.72
N LYS A 27 -11.59 -0.36 3.00
CA LYS A 27 -10.76 0.59 3.76
C LYS A 27 -9.33 0.10 3.92
N GLU A 28 -9.15 -1.19 4.20
CA GLU A 28 -7.82 -1.80 4.25
C GLU A 28 -7.11 -1.75 2.89
N ALA A 29 -7.83 -2.02 1.79
CA ALA A 29 -7.29 -1.93 0.44
C ALA A 29 -6.83 -0.50 0.08
N LEU A 30 -7.62 0.53 0.45
CA LEU A 30 -7.23 1.93 0.29
C LEU A 30 -5.96 2.28 1.07
N ALA A 31 -5.83 1.75 2.28
CA ALA A 31 -4.60 1.90 3.07
C ALA A 31 -3.42 1.23 2.34
N TYR A 32 -3.54 -0.03 1.93
CA TYR A 32 -2.48 -0.73 1.19
C TYR A 32 -2.08 -0.03 -0.12
N GLY A 33 -3.03 0.52 -0.87
CA GLY A 33 -2.74 1.37 -2.03
C GLY A 33 -1.90 2.59 -1.64
N THR A 34 -2.28 3.28 -0.57
CA THR A 34 -1.56 4.47 -0.05
C THR A 34 -0.12 4.11 0.37
N LEU A 35 0.07 2.99 1.07
CA LEU A 35 1.41 2.53 1.47
C LEU A 35 2.26 2.18 0.25
N THR A 36 1.69 1.51 -0.75
CA THR A 36 2.41 1.12 -1.98
C THR A 36 2.84 2.35 -2.78
N ALA A 37 1.96 3.35 -2.88
CA ALA A 37 2.27 4.64 -3.50
C ALA A 37 3.38 5.40 -2.75
N SER A 38 3.42 5.30 -1.41
CA SER A 38 4.46 5.96 -0.60
C SER A 38 5.88 5.52 -0.97
N PHE A 39 6.08 4.23 -1.31
CA PHE A 39 7.38 3.73 -1.76
C PHE A 39 7.76 4.22 -3.16
N THR A 40 6.80 4.68 -3.96
CA THR A 40 7.04 5.21 -5.31
C THR A 40 7.54 6.66 -5.30
N VAL A 41 7.33 7.37 -4.20
CA VAL A 41 7.75 8.77 -4.04
C VAL A 41 8.99 8.95 -3.16
N GLU A 42 9.44 7.87 -2.50
CA GLU A 42 10.61 7.88 -1.61
C GLU A 42 11.95 7.72 -2.32
N ASP A 43 11.98 7.14 -3.52
CA ASP A 43 13.21 6.92 -4.26
C ASP A 43 13.03 7.25 -5.74
N PHE A 44 14.11 7.70 -6.38
CA PHE A 44 14.13 7.92 -7.83
C PHE A 44 14.25 6.55 -8.52
N SER A 45 13.15 6.07 -9.13
CA SER A 45 13.03 4.84 -9.95
C SER A 45 12.21 3.71 -9.31
N LEU A 46 11.74 2.79 -10.17
CA LEU A 46 10.93 1.62 -9.84
C LEU A 46 11.67 0.55 -9.01
N ASP A 47 12.98 0.71 -8.81
CA ASP A 47 13.85 -0.27 -8.16
C ASP A 47 13.41 -0.54 -6.71
N ARG A 48 12.91 0.50 -6.03
CA ARG A 48 12.37 0.38 -4.67
C ARG A 48 11.09 -0.46 -4.63
N LEU A 49 10.23 -0.35 -5.66
CA LEU A 49 9.01 -1.16 -5.80
C LEU A 49 9.33 -2.63 -6.11
N GLN A 50 10.41 -2.91 -6.84
CA GLN A 50 10.85 -4.29 -7.11
C GLN A 50 11.41 -4.96 -5.85
N ALA A 51 11.98 -4.19 -4.92
CA ALA A 51 12.63 -4.70 -3.72
C ALA A 51 11.69 -4.85 -2.52
N ILE A 52 10.50 -4.23 -2.52
CA ILE A 52 9.58 -4.29 -1.38
C ILE A 52 8.85 -5.63 -1.31
N GLY A 53 8.76 -6.18 -0.10
CA GLY A 53 7.96 -7.38 0.18
C GLY A 53 6.81 -7.10 1.13
N ARG A 54 6.03 -8.15 1.44
CA ARG A 54 4.89 -8.02 2.38
C ARG A 54 5.30 -7.48 3.75
N LYS A 55 6.47 -7.88 4.26
CA LYS A 55 6.99 -7.39 5.54
C LYS A 55 7.23 -5.87 5.57
N ASP A 56 7.63 -5.29 4.43
CA ASP A 56 7.81 -3.83 4.33
C ASP A 56 6.47 -3.10 4.37
N LEU A 57 5.46 -3.65 3.69
CA LEU A 57 4.10 -3.12 3.72
C LEU A 57 3.49 -3.23 5.13
N ASP A 58 3.67 -4.36 5.81
CA ASP A 58 3.18 -4.55 7.18
C ASP A 58 3.83 -3.56 8.15
N ARG A 59 5.15 -3.38 8.07
CA ARG A 59 5.86 -2.35 8.85
C ARG A 59 5.34 -0.95 8.56
N ARG A 60 5.16 -0.62 7.29
CA ARG A 60 4.62 0.69 6.88
C ARG A 60 3.19 0.89 7.37
N MET A 61 2.38 -0.16 7.41
CA MET A 61 1.02 -0.12 7.95
C MET A 61 1.02 0.21 9.45
N GLU A 62 1.96 -0.33 10.23
CA GLU A 62 2.12 0.04 11.64
C GLU A 62 2.52 1.51 11.81
N GLU A 63 3.47 2.00 11.01
CA GLU A 63 3.87 3.42 10.99
C GLU A 63 2.68 4.31 10.64
N TYR A 64 1.91 3.95 9.60
CA TYR A 64 0.71 4.66 9.18
C TYR A 64 -0.36 4.69 10.27
N ARG A 65 -0.61 3.57 10.96
CA ARG A 65 -1.54 3.52 12.09
C ARG A 65 -1.11 4.43 13.24
N LYS A 66 0.20 4.47 13.57
CA LYS A 66 0.75 5.38 14.58
C LYS A 66 0.55 6.84 14.22
N MET A 67 0.63 7.20 12.93
CA MET A 67 0.33 8.55 12.44
C MET A 67 -1.16 8.91 12.49
N LEU A 68 -2.06 7.95 12.65
CA LEU A 68 -3.50 8.21 12.74
C LEU A 68 -4.03 8.13 14.18
N SER A 69 -3.25 7.59 15.12
CA SER A 69 -3.66 7.38 16.51
C SER A 69 -3.34 8.56 17.44
N PHE A 70 -3.34 9.79 16.94
CA PHE A 70 -3.19 11.00 17.75
C PHE A 70 -4.40 11.26 18.65
#